data_AF-A0A453CB18-F1
#
_entry.id   AF-A0A453CB18-F1
#
_cell.length_a   1.000
_cell.length_b   1.000
_cell.length_c   1.000
_cell.angle_alpha   90.00
_cell.angle_beta   90.00
_cell.angle_gamma   90.00
#
_symmetry.space_group_name_H-M   'P 1'
#
loop_
_entity.id
_entity.type
_entity.pdbx_description
1 polymer ?
#
loop_
_entity_poly.entity_id
_entity_poly.type
_entity_poly.pdbx_seq_one_letter_code
_entity_poly.pdbx_strand_id
1 'polypeptide(L)'
;GQQHPLTCQTAPSSSSGALAISSLPSTANLVRPPSASAAVPNPRKTHHRWWPWHRSGKLGERIRLTDATMGASSCSSVRLLLPLLCLLGFCFAASHQKSDSCDGDLQVARLVPFDTDAFHCITLWKDEDFILRYKNTGSSQWSFVLSAPEKRSYVAVGFSGKGGMVGSSAMVGWSSGGKGVAKQYYLQGRSPEAVTPDDGRLTLVRNRTVAVSKSGRLYLAFELSTDRPQPYLIYSVGYEGSLPSSSDYTIQMHRDMGSRSFKFASASPSSAGGESGEEGFPAKRWHGLLSMMGWGVLLPMGMMVARYFRRQDPYWFYGHIAVQGLGFLIGIAAVVLGFRLNGDGLKNIVVHKVIGISILSMACTQVTAVLARPDKTSKVRRFWNWYHHNIGRVAILLAMANVFLGLTIAKEVSAYIVSYGVFVAVWIMAVAAFEFKRYYEDDD
;
A
#
# COMPACT_ATOMS: atom_id res chain seq x y z
N GLY A 1 -2.19 -68.93 -23.65
CA GLY A 1 -3.53 -68.80 -24.25
C GLY A 1 -4.40 -67.98 -23.32
N GLN A 2 -5.22 -67.10 -23.91
CA GLN A 2 -6.34 -66.32 -23.33
C GLN A 2 -5.98 -65.32 -22.20
N GLN A 3 -6.00 -63.99 -22.43
CA GLN A 3 -7.12 -63.07 -22.67
C GLN A 3 -8.13 -62.97 -21.51
N HIS A 4 -8.20 -61.75 -20.93
CA HIS A 4 -9.33 -60.98 -20.37
C HIS A 4 -10.74 -61.63 -20.39
N PRO A 5 -11.66 -61.32 -19.44
CA PRO A 5 -12.36 -60.03 -19.52
C PRO A 5 -12.97 -59.38 -18.25
N LEU A 6 -13.35 -58.13 -18.48
CA LEU A 6 -14.28 -57.25 -17.75
C LEU A 6 -15.69 -57.84 -17.60
N THR A 7 -16.42 -57.40 -16.57
CA THR A 7 -17.87 -57.03 -16.57
C THR A 7 -18.26 -56.62 -15.13
N CYS A 8 -18.76 -55.41 -14.85
CA CYS A 8 -20.08 -54.82 -15.13
C CYS A 8 -21.25 -55.59 -14.47
N GLN A 9 -21.89 -54.96 -13.49
CA GLN A 9 -23.28 -55.25 -13.10
C GLN A 9 -24.05 -53.94 -12.93
N THR A 10 -25.10 -53.83 -13.73
CA THR A 10 -26.20 -52.86 -13.69
C THR A 10 -27.44 -53.52 -13.11
N ALA A 11 -28.13 -52.81 -12.19
CA ALA A 11 -29.58 -52.72 -11.95
C ALA A 11 -30.35 -54.05 -11.63
N PRO A 12 -31.62 -54.03 -11.14
CA PRO A 12 -32.76 -53.51 -11.92
C PRO A 12 -33.89 -52.84 -11.06
N SER A 13 -34.70 -51.96 -11.68
CA SER A 13 -36.15 -52.13 -12.00
C SER A 13 -37.08 -52.14 -10.77
N SER A 14 -38.28 -51.58 -10.72
CA SER A 14 -39.28 -51.00 -11.62
C SER A 14 -40.47 -50.67 -10.66
N SER A 15 -41.52 -49.92 -10.95
CA SER A 15 -42.42 -49.97 -12.09
C SER A 15 -43.58 -48.99 -11.85
N SER A 16 -43.98 -48.31 -12.93
CA SER A 16 -45.36 -48.11 -13.40
C SER A 16 -46.30 -47.19 -12.61
N GLY A 17 -47.19 -46.41 -13.23
CA GLY A 17 -47.57 -46.21 -14.65
C GLY A 17 -48.65 -45.11 -14.69
N ALA A 18 -48.63 -44.18 -15.65
CA ALA A 18 -49.34 -44.24 -16.95
C ALA A 18 -50.84 -43.87 -16.79
N LEU A 19 -51.35 -42.74 -17.33
CA LEU A 19 -52.00 -42.50 -18.66
C LEU A 19 -53.02 -41.34 -18.43
N ALA A 20 -53.56 -40.54 -19.36
CA ALA A 20 -53.46 -40.29 -20.78
C ALA A 20 -54.25 -38.99 -21.13
N ILE A 21 -53.81 -38.27 -22.17
CA ILE A 21 -54.56 -37.72 -23.33
C ILE A 21 -55.96 -37.10 -23.12
N SER A 22 -56.14 -35.82 -23.54
CA SER A 22 -57.09 -35.44 -24.61
C SER A 22 -57.09 -33.94 -24.98
N SER A 23 -57.47 -33.73 -26.24
CA SER A 23 -57.46 -32.57 -27.14
C SER A 23 -58.50 -31.44 -26.91
N LEU A 24 -58.22 -30.29 -27.56
CA LEU A 24 -59.01 -29.06 -27.84
C LEU A 24 -60.49 -29.27 -28.27
N PRO A 25 -61.35 -28.21 -28.18
CA PRO A 25 -61.60 -27.32 -29.34
C PRO A 25 -61.83 -25.82 -29.02
N SER A 26 -61.84 -25.03 -30.10
CA SER A 26 -62.06 -23.57 -30.26
C SER A 26 -63.55 -23.19 -30.29
N THR A 27 -63.94 -21.98 -29.81
CA THR A 27 -64.61 -20.89 -30.59
C THR A 27 -65.35 -19.83 -29.72
N ALA A 28 -65.12 -18.56 -30.09
CA ALA A 28 -65.99 -17.36 -30.12
C ALA A 28 -67.03 -17.02 -29.01
N ASN A 29 -67.00 -15.77 -28.51
CA ASN A 29 -68.06 -14.79 -28.76
C ASN A 29 -67.69 -13.35 -28.33
N LEU A 30 -68.05 -12.38 -29.19
CA LEU A 30 -68.06 -10.94 -28.98
C LEU A 30 -69.08 -10.53 -27.90
N VAL A 31 -68.93 -9.32 -27.33
CA VAL A 31 -69.95 -8.23 -27.25
C VAL A 31 -69.42 -7.05 -26.38
N ARG A 32 -69.28 -5.86 -27.00
CA ARG A 32 -69.32 -4.49 -26.40
C ARG A 32 -70.79 -4.11 -26.13
N PRO A 33 -71.23 -3.06 -25.38
CA PRO A 33 -70.70 -1.67 -25.30
C PRO A 33 -71.04 -0.98 -23.92
N PRO A 34 -71.26 0.35 -23.74
CA PRO A 34 -71.02 1.53 -24.59
C PRO A 34 -70.26 2.72 -23.94
N SER A 35 -69.87 3.61 -24.84
CA SER A 35 -69.41 4.99 -24.68
C SER A 35 -70.56 6.01 -24.58
N ALA A 36 -70.40 7.08 -23.81
CA ALA A 36 -70.86 8.47 -24.05
C ALA A 36 -70.57 9.30 -22.79
N SER A 37 -70.51 10.63 -22.75
CA SER A 37 -70.12 11.73 -23.64
C SER A 37 -70.38 13.00 -22.81
N ALA A 38 -69.48 13.98 -22.91
CA ALA A 38 -69.70 15.41 -22.75
C ALA A 38 -70.10 16.07 -21.39
N ALA A 39 -69.39 17.19 -21.16
CA ALA A 39 -69.88 18.51 -20.72
C ALA A 39 -69.59 19.01 -19.29
N VAL A 40 -68.77 20.07 -19.32
CA VAL A 40 -68.38 21.11 -18.34
C VAL A 40 -69.60 21.82 -17.71
N PRO A 41 -69.50 22.32 -16.46
CA PRO A 41 -69.34 23.78 -16.23
C PRO A 41 -68.21 24.16 -15.25
N ASN A 42 -67.63 25.33 -15.53
CA ASN A 42 -66.58 26.07 -14.81
C ASN A 42 -67.19 26.91 -13.65
N PRO A 43 -66.46 27.84 -13.00
CA PRO A 43 -65.42 27.71 -11.97
C PRO A 43 -65.87 28.22 -10.58
N ARG A 44 -65.12 27.89 -9.51
CA ARG A 44 -64.94 28.84 -8.41
C ARG A 44 -63.53 28.79 -7.81
N LYS A 45 -62.97 29.99 -7.74
CA LYS A 45 -61.64 30.45 -7.31
C LYS A 45 -61.20 29.84 -5.97
N THR A 46 -59.91 29.54 -5.83
CA THR A 46 -59.04 30.15 -4.81
C THR A 46 -57.56 30.02 -5.20
N HIS A 47 -56.84 31.11 -4.94
CA HIS A 47 -55.47 31.41 -5.30
C HIS A 47 -54.42 30.55 -4.58
N HIS A 48 -53.22 30.46 -5.15
CA HIS A 48 -51.89 30.75 -4.57
C HIS A 48 -50.83 30.19 -5.56
N ARG A 49 -50.61 30.91 -6.67
CA ARG A 49 -49.49 31.84 -6.92
C ARG A 49 -48.14 31.11 -7.11
N TRP A 50 -47.87 30.82 -8.38
CA TRP A 50 -46.61 30.40 -8.97
C TRP A 50 -46.16 31.48 -9.97
N TRP A 51 -44.84 31.64 -10.13
CA TRP A 51 -44.11 32.37 -11.21
C TRP A 51 -44.06 33.92 -11.14
N PRO A 52 -43.14 34.62 -11.86
CA PRO A 52 -42.33 34.15 -12.99
C PRO A 52 -40.86 34.61 -13.11
N TRP A 53 -40.19 33.91 -14.02
CA TRP A 53 -38.98 34.28 -14.73
C TRP A 53 -39.12 35.61 -15.49
N HIS A 54 -38.06 36.41 -15.52
CA HIS A 54 -37.92 37.53 -16.43
C HIS A 54 -37.06 37.15 -17.64
N ARG A 55 -37.66 37.26 -18.83
CA ARG A 55 -36.98 37.35 -20.12
C ARG A 55 -37.23 38.77 -20.62
N SER A 56 -36.17 39.54 -20.87
CA SER A 56 -36.25 40.86 -21.52
C SER A 56 -35.33 40.85 -22.73
N GLY A 57 -35.92 40.90 -23.92
CA GLY A 57 -35.20 41.29 -25.13
C GLY A 57 -35.18 42.82 -25.23
N LYS A 58 -34.04 43.38 -25.67
CA LYS A 58 -33.98 44.70 -26.31
C LYS A 58 -33.06 44.64 -27.51
N LEU A 59 -33.55 45.28 -28.56
CA LEU A 59 -33.03 45.38 -29.91
C LEU A 59 -32.07 46.58 -30.00
N GLY A 60 -30.88 46.33 -30.56
CA GLY A 60 -30.15 47.22 -31.48
C GLY A 60 -29.56 48.54 -30.96
N GLU A 61 -28.23 48.61 -30.91
CA GLU A 61 -27.51 49.78 -31.41
C GLU A 61 -26.16 49.39 -32.02
N ARG A 62 -25.83 50.03 -33.14
CA ARG A 62 -24.81 49.69 -34.14
C ARG A 62 -23.57 50.55 -33.87
N ILE A 63 -22.43 49.94 -33.53
CA ILE A 63 -21.13 50.65 -33.46
C ILE A 63 -20.07 49.87 -34.27
N ARG A 64 -19.21 50.68 -34.91
CA ARG A 64 -18.44 50.46 -36.14
C ARG A 64 -17.40 49.34 -36.10
N LEU A 65 -17.20 48.74 -37.28
CA LEU A 65 -15.99 47.99 -37.65
C LEU A 65 -14.76 48.91 -37.68
N THR A 66 -13.67 48.46 -37.06
CA THR A 66 -12.30 48.58 -37.55
C THR A 66 -11.47 47.39 -37.03
N ASP A 67 -10.59 46.90 -37.89
CA ASP A 67 -9.77 45.69 -37.80
C ASP A 67 -8.97 45.48 -36.51
N ALA A 68 -8.83 44.21 -36.09
CA ALA A 68 -7.57 43.63 -35.57
C ALA A 68 -7.66 42.11 -35.40
N THR A 69 -6.92 41.41 -36.29
CA THR A 69 -6.13 40.19 -36.04
C THR A 69 -6.78 38.95 -35.37
N MET A 70 -6.85 37.88 -36.17
CA MET A 70 -7.02 36.50 -35.72
C MET A 70 -5.90 36.09 -34.73
N GLY A 71 -6.17 36.22 -33.44
CA GLY A 71 -5.37 35.64 -32.37
C GLY A 71 -5.84 34.20 -32.10
N ALA A 72 -5.01 33.22 -32.46
CA ALA A 72 -5.17 31.84 -32.05
C ALA A 72 -5.36 31.76 -30.52
N SER A 73 -6.53 31.30 -30.08
CA SER A 73 -6.81 31.05 -28.66
C SER A 73 -6.02 29.83 -28.19
N SER A 74 -4.79 30.11 -27.78
CA SER A 74 -3.84 29.15 -27.22
C SER A 74 -4.39 28.56 -25.92
N CYS A 75 -4.30 27.24 -25.83
CA CYS A 75 -4.78 26.38 -24.76
C CYS A 75 -4.13 26.74 -23.39
N SER A 76 -4.74 27.68 -22.66
CA SER A 76 -4.22 28.19 -21.38
C SER A 76 -4.31 27.17 -20.23
N SER A 77 -5.26 26.22 -20.29
CA SER A 77 -5.45 25.20 -19.25
C SER A 77 -4.40 24.08 -19.25
N VAL A 78 -3.67 23.87 -20.35
CA VAL A 78 -2.59 22.86 -20.43
C VAL A 78 -1.29 23.38 -19.81
N ARG A 79 -1.09 24.71 -19.78
CA ARG A 79 0.11 25.35 -19.20
C ARG A 79 0.14 25.34 -17.66
N LEU A 80 -0.99 25.10 -16.99
CA LEU A 80 -1.05 24.96 -15.52
C LEU A 80 -0.76 23.53 -15.02
N LEU A 81 -0.89 22.50 -15.85
CA LEU A 81 -0.70 21.10 -15.47
C LEU A 81 0.77 20.68 -15.40
N LEU A 82 1.62 21.25 -16.26
CA LEU A 82 3.07 21.00 -16.27
C LEU A 82 3.80 21.49 -14.99
N PRO A 83 3.59 22.73 -14.49
CA PRO A 83 4.26 23.20 -13.28
C PRO A 83 3.75 22.50 -12.00
N LEU A 84 2.50 21.99 -12.01
CA LEU A 84 1.94 21.22 -10.89
C LEU A 84 2.59 19.83 -10.75
N LEU A 85 2.98 19.20 -11.88
CA LEU A 85 3.76 17.96 -11.88
C LEU A 85 5.23 18.19 -11.46
N CYS A 86 5.82 19.34 -11.81
CA CYS A 86 7.20 19.66 -11.47
C CYS A 86 7.40 20.07 -9.99
N LEU A 87 6.36 20.59 -9.33
CA LEU A 87 6.41 20.97 -7.90
C LEU A 87 6.44 19.78 -6.92
N LEU A 88 6.14 18.56 -7.38
CA LEU A 88 6.21 17.34 -6.56
C LEU A 88 7.64 16.75 -6.44
N GLY A 89 8.63 17.37 -7.09
CA GLY A 89 10.01 16.88 -7.17
C GLY A 89 11.05 17.59 -6.30
N PHE A 90 10.69 18.55 -5.43
CA PHE A 90 11.69 19.25 -4.63
C PHE A 90 11.98 18.54 -3.29
N CYS A 91 13.15 17.91 -3.27
CA CYS A 91 13.78 17.26 -2.13
C CYS A 91 13.97 18.21 -0.93
N PHE A 92 13.48 17.79 0.24
CA PHE A 92 13.95 18.31 1.52
C PHE A 92 15.27 17.62 1.88
N ALA A 93 16.37 18.38 1.88
CA ALA A 93 17.61 17.97 2.53
C ALA A 93 17.53 18.37 4.01
N ALA A 94 17.18 17.41 4.87
CA ALA A 94 17.33 17.57 6.31
C ALA A 94 18.74 17.10 6.71
N SER A 95 19.56 18.02 7.20
CA SER A 95 20.88 17.75 7.76
C SER A 95 20.73 16.93 9.05
N HIS A 96 20.91 15.62 8.97
CA HIS A 96 21.03 14.76 10.16
C HIS A 96 22.50 14.65 10.56
N GLN A 97 22.81 14.88 11.84
CA GLN A 97 24.12 14.60 12.41
C GLN A 97 24.53 13.17 12.09
N LYS A 98 25.82 12.97 11.76
CA LYS A 98 26.40 11.73 11.24
C LYS A 98 26.13 10.55 12.18
N SER A 99 25.03 9.83 11.93
CA SER A 99 24.75 8.54 12.56
C SER A 99 25.80 7.53 12.11
N ASP A 100 26.06 6.52 12.94
CA ASP A 100 26.83 5.34 12.51
C ASP A 100 26.24 4.83 11.18
N SER A 101 27.09 4.42 10.25
CA SER A 101 26.65 3.97 8.92
C SER A 101 27.59 2.89 8.39
N CYS A 102 27.13 2.14 7.39
CA CYS A 102 27.98 1.18 6.71
C CYS A 102 29.05 1.81 5.82
N ASP A 103 28.98 3.13 5.61
CA ASP A 103 29.96 3.90 4.83
C ASP A 103 31.12 4.45 5.69
N GLY A 104 31.07 4.23 7.01
CA GLY A 104 32.07 4.71 7.97
C GLY A 104 32.69 3.60 8.80
N ASP A 105 33.88 3.87 9.32
CA ASP A 105 34.60 2.96 10.21
C ASP A 105 33.86 2.73 11.53
N LEU A 106 34.01 1.53 12.10
CA LEU A 106 33.43 1.19 13.39
C LEU A 106 34.10 2.01 14.52
N GLN A 107 33.37 2.97 15.07
CA GLN A 107 33.88 3.90 16.10
C GLN A 107 34.36 3.23 17.41
N VAL A 108 33.96 1.98 17.64
CA VAL A 108 34.28 1.18 18.83
C VAL A 108 35.23 0.01 18.53
N ALA A 109 35.89 -0.02 17.36
CA ALA A 109 36.80 -1.12 16.96
C ALA A 109 37.79 -1.50 18.07
N ARG A 110 38.42 -0.51 18.73
CA ARG A 110 39.39 -0.73 19.83
C ARG A 110 38.77 -1.18 21.17
N LEU A 111 37.45 -1.10 21.30
CA LEU A 111 36.70 -1.45 22.52
C LEU A 111 36.03 -2.83 22.40
N VAL A 112 36.07 -3.44 21.21
CA VAL A 112 35.53 -4.77 20.94
C VAL A 112 36.64 -5.80 21.17
N PRO A 113 36.35 -6.96 21.81
CA PRO A 113 37.37 -7.93 22.18
C PRO A 113 37.81 -8.83 21.02
N PHE A 114 37.61 -8.44 19.76
CA PHE A 114 38.00 -9.23 18.58
C PHE A 114 38.25 -8.31 17.39
N ASP A 115 38.95 -8.83 16.39
CA ASP A 115 39.25 -8.09 15.17
C ASP A 115 37.95 -7.65 14.47
N THR A 116 37.87 -6.39 14.08
CA THR A 116 36.68 -5.80 13.44
C THR A 116 36.89 -5.48 11.96
N ASP A 117 38.06 -5.81 11.42
CA ASP A 117 38.36 -5.57 10.02
C ASP A 117 37.54 -6.50 9.11
N ALA A 118 37.25 -5.99 7.91
CA ALA A 118 36.49 -6.69 6.86
C ALA A 118 35.10 -7.20 7.27
N PHE A 119 34.42 -6.55 8.22
CA PHE A 119 33.02 -6.86 8.48
C PHE A 119 32.13 -6.54 7.28
N HIS A 120 31.25 -7.47 6.95
CA HIS A 120 30.07 -7.16 6.17
C HIS A 120 29.16 -6.27 7.01
N CYS A 121 28.73 -5.14 6.47
CA CYS A 121 27.84 -4.21 7.16
C CYS A 121 26.49 -4.15 6.45
N ILE A 122 25.41 -4.22 7.22
CA ILE A 122 24.04 -4.05 6.73
C ILE A 122 23.22 -3.17 7.68
N THR A 123 22.34 -2.34 7.10
CA THR A 123 21.24 -1.74 7.86
C THR A 123 20.21 -2.83 8.16
N LEU A 124 20.20 -3.30 9.41
CA LEU A 124 19.34 -4.39 9.86
C LEU A 124 17.89 -3.91 10.05
N TRP A 125 17.71 -2.73 10.65
CA TRP A 125 16.40 -2.14 10.90
C TRP A 125 16.46 -0.63 10.70
N LYS A 126 15.90 -0.14 9.60
CA LYS A 126 16.00 1.28 9.23
C LYS A 126 15.24 2.19 10.20
N ASP A 127 14.05 1.81 10.63
CA ASP A 127 13.18 2.68 11.44
C ASP A 127 13.71 2.91 12.86
N GLU A 128 14.44 1.93 13.41
CA GLU A 128 15.12 2.03 14.71
C GLU A 128 16.63 2.26 14.59
N ASP A 129 17.12 2.47 13.36
CA ASP A 129 18.53 2.71 13.05
C ASP A 129 19.49 1.61 13.57
N PHE A 130 19.10 0.33 13.41
CA PHE A 130 19.97 -0.81 13.73
C PHE A 130 20.90 -1.10 12.57
N ILE A 131 22.18 -1.23 12.88
CA ILE A 131 23.22 -1.66 11.95
C ILE A 131 23.83 -2.95 12.49
N LEU A 132 23.90 -3.97 11.64
CA LEU A 132 24.58 -5.21 11.97
C LEU A 132 25.85 -5.31 11.13
N ARG A 133 26.97 -5.49 11.83
CA ARG A 133 28.26 -5.84 11.24
C ARG A 133 28.59 -7.28 11.62
N TYR A 134 29.03 -8.07 10.66
CA TYR A 134 29.36 -9.46 10.91
C TYR A 134 30.47 -9.96 9.99
N LYS A 135 31.21 -10.97 10.43
CA LYS A 135 32.06 -11.78 9.56
C LYS A 135 32.13 -13.22 10.05
N ASN A 136 32.51 -14.10 9.13
CA ASN A 136 32.99 -15.41 9.49
C ASN A 136 34.50 -15.31 9.79
N THR A 137 34.88 -15.53 11.05
CA THR A 137 36.24 -15.35 11.56
C THR A 137 37.00 -16.68 11.63
N GLY A 138 36.37 -17.80 11.26
CA GLY A 138 36.99 -19.14 11.20
C GLY A 138 36.15 -20.17 10.45
N SER A 139 36.43 -21.46 10.60
CA SER A 139 35.59 -22.52 10.00
C SER A 139 34.19 -22.60 10.60
N SER A 140 34.06 -22.19 11.88
CA SER A 140 32.86 -22.32 12.69
C SER A 140 32.73 -21.17 13.70
N GLN A 141 33.23 -19.98 13.37
CA GLN A 141 33.24 -18.83 14.29
C GLN A 141 32.72 -17.58 13.62
N TRP A 142 31.70 -16.98 14.20
CA TRP A 142 31.06 -15.79 13.66
C TRP A 142 31.13 -14.64 14.65
N SER A 143 31.67 -13.51 14.22
CA SER A 143 31.73 -12.30 15.03
C SER A 143 30.63 -11.33 14.59
N PHE A 144 29.93 -10.75 15.55
CA PHE A 144 28.80 -9.84 15.34
C PHE A 144 28.99 -8.56 16.13
N VAL A 145 28.63 -7.42 15.53
CA VAL A 145 28.48 -6.13 16.20
C VAL A 145 27.16 -5.51 15.77
N LEU A 146 26.19 -5.48 16.67
CA LEU A 146 24.95 -4.74 16.51
C LEU A 146 25.13 -3.33 17.07
N SER A 147 24.85 -2.29 16.29
CA SER A 147 24.75 -0.91 16.79
C SER A 147 23.33 -0.39 16.68
N ALA A 148 22.88 0.34 17.69
CA ALA A 148 21.56 0.96 17.75
C ALA A 148 21.59 2.23 18.61
N PRO A 149 20.67 3.18 18.43
CA PRO A 149 20.54 4.35 19.30
C PRO A 149 20.33 3.94 20.77
N GLU A 150 21.06 4.58 21.68
CA GLU A 150 20.93 4.32 23.11
C GLU A 150 19.80 5.17 23.71
N LYS A 151 18.64 4.55 23.97
CA LYS A 151 17.47 5.21 24.57
C LYS A 151 17.18 4.73 26.00
N ARG A 152 18.25 4.50 26.79
CA ARG A 152 18.15 3.95 28.17
C ARG A 152 17.22 2.73 28.27
N SER A 153 17.30 1.86 27.27
CA SER A 153 16.53 0.63 27.15
C SER A 153 17.45 -0.50 26.69
N TYR A 154 16.92 -1.71 26.59
CA TYR A 154 17.65 -2.82 25.97
C TYR A 154 17.46 -2.84 24.46
N VAL A 155 18.47 -3.35 23.75
CA VAL A 155 18.41 -3.73 22.34
C VAL A 155 18.75 -5.21 22.22
N ALA A 156 18.09 -5.91 21.30
CA ALA A 156 18.28 -7.34 21.14
C ALA A 156 18.41 -7.75 19.68
N VAL A 157 19.23 -8.76 19.44
CA VAL A 157 19.29 -9.53 18.19
C VAL A 157 19.28 -11.01 18.53
N GLY A 158 18.42 -11.77 17.86
CA GLY A 158 18.26 -13.20 18.08
C GLY A 158 18.27 -14.00 16.80
N PHE A 159 18.53 -15.28 16.96
CA PHE A 159 18.74 -16.25 15.91
C PHE A 159 17.62 -17.28 15.98
N SER A 160 16.77 -17.30 14.95
CA SER A 160 15.56 -18.11 14.91
C SER A 160 15.52 -19.02 13.69
N GLY A 161 15.09 -20.27 13.88
CA GLY A 161 14.87 -21.20 12.77
C GLY A 161 13.58 -20.91 11.99
N LYS A 162 12.62 -20.20 12.60
CA LYS A 162 11.27 -19.96 12.04
C LYS A 162 10.94 -18.47 11.88
N GLY A 163 11.87 -17.58 12.19
CA GLY A 163 11.63 -16.13 12.20
C GLY A 163 10.76 -15.63 13.35
N GLY A 164 10.42 -16.49 14.31
CA GLY A 164 9.64 -16.14 15.50
C GLY A 164 10.47 -16.13 16.78
N MET A 165 9.96 -15.43 17.80
CA MET A 165 10.57 -15.33 19.13
C MET A 165 10.60 -16.67 19.87
N VAL A 166 9.45 -17.36 19.95
CA VAL A 166 9.32 -18.59 20.74
C VAL A 166 10.22 -19.70 20.20
N GLY A 167 11.02 -20.27 21.10
CA GLY A 167 12.04 -21.26 20.84
C GLY A 167 13.37 -20.70 20.35
N SER A 168 13.52 -19.39 20.12
CA SER A 168 14.79 -18.81 19.64
C SER A 168 15.73 -18.42 20.79
N SER A 169 16.95 -17.99 20.46
CA SER A 169 17.90 -17.44 21.43
C SER A 169 18.41 -16.09 20.95
N ALA A 170 18.59 -15.16 21.88
CA ALA A 170 18.95 -13.79 21.57
C ALA A 170 20.09 -13.28 22.45
N MET A 171 20.90 -12.40 21.88
CA MET A 171 21.80 -11.53 22.61
C MET A 171 21.08 -10.21 22.88
N VAL A 172 21.06 -9.81 24.14
CA VAL A 172 20.44 -8.58 24.62
C VAL A 172 21.52 -7.72 25.26
N GLY A 173 21.58 -6.46 24.85
CA GLY A 173 22.52 -5.47 25.35
C GLY A 173 21.79 -4.26 25.90
N TRP A 174 22.30 -3.68 26.98
CA TRP A 174 21.84 -2.40 27.53
C TRP A 174 22.99 -1.69 28.22
N SER A 175 22.76 -0.45 28.62
CA SER A 175 23.71 0.35 29.38
C SER A 175 23.10 0.72 30.72
N SER A 176 23.82 0.41 31.80
CA SER A 176 23.42 0.72 33.17
C SER A 176 24.52 1.53 33.83
N GLY A 177 24.23 2.80 34.16
CA GLY A 177 25.19 3.71 34.78
C GLY A 177 26.45 3.96 33.96
N GLY A 178 26.35 3.96 32.62
CA GLY A 178 27.49 4.14 31.70
C GLY A 178 28.30 2.86 31.46
N LYS A 179 27.96 1.75 32.12
CA LYS A 179 28.56 0.43 31.86
C LYS A 179 27.62 -0.39 30.98
N GLY A 180 28.12 -0.86 29.85
CA GLY A 180 27.37 -1.78 28.99
C GLY A 180 27.30 -3.18 29.60
N VAL A 181 26.13 -3.79 29.50
CA VAL A 181 25.85 -5.17 29.89
C VAL A 181 25.32 -5.92 28.67
N ALA A 182 25.82 -7.13 28.45
CA ALA A 182 25.40 -8.01 27.38
C ALA A 182 25.13 -9.40 27.96
N LYS A 183 23.96 -9.98 27.66
CA LYS A 183 23.56 -11.32 28.10
C LYS A 183 22.83 -12.07 27.00
N GLN A 184 22.97 -13.38 27.01
CA GLN A 184 22.15 -14.27 26.21
C GLN A 184 20.80 -14.50 26.90
N TYR A 185 19.76 -14.74 26.11
CA TYR A 185 18.44 -15.13 26.58
C TYR A 185 17.88 -16.29 25.78
N TYR A 186 17.23 -17.21 26.47
CA TYR A 186 16.39 -18.23 25.85
C TYR A 186 14.93 -17.79 25.84
N LEU A 187 14.32 -17.76 24.65
CA LEU A 187 12.99 -17.17 24.45
C LEU A 187 11.95 -18.30 24.35
N GLN A 188 11.54 -18.85 25.49
CA GLN A 188 10.63 -20.01 25.56
C GLN A 188 9.16 -19.63 25.39
N GLY A 189 8.81 -18.39 25.66
CA GLY A 189 7.45 -17.86 25.57
C GLY A 189 7.44 -16.35 25.36
N ARG A 190 6.26 -15.75 25.57
CA ARG A 190 6.06 -14.30 25.44
C ARG A 190 5.88 -13.59 26.78
N SER A 191 5.79 -14.33 27.88
CA SER A 191 5.76 -13.77 29.23
C SER A 191 7.19 -13.60 29.75
N PRO A 192 7.45 -12.64 30.66
CA PRO A 192 8.78 -12.42 31.23
C PRO A 192 9.41 -13.67 31.85
N GLU A 193 8.62 -14.53 32.49
CA GLU A 193 9.08 -15.76 33.16
C GLU A 193 9.54 -16.83 32.16
N ALA A 194 9.04 -16.75 30.93
CA ALA A 194 9.43 -17.63 29.83
C ALA A 194 10.60 -17.07 29.00
N VAL A 195 11.26 -16.02 29.49
CA VAL A 195 12.45 -15.41 28.90
C VAL A 195 13.59 -15.51 29.89
N THR A 196 14.42 -16.55 29.71
CA THR A 196 15.42 -16.93 30.70
C THR A 196 16.76 -16.28 30.39
N PRO A 197 17.30 -15.40 31.26
CA PRO A 197 18.62 -14.81 31.09
C PRO A 197 19.72 -15.86 31.27
N ASP A 198 20.86 -15.63 30.62
CA ASP A 198 22.06 -16.47 30.66
C ASP A 198 21.84 -17.93 30.17
N ASP A 199 20.76 -18.18 29.43
CA ASP A 199 20.40 -19.48 28.86
C ASP A 199 20.18 -19.41 27.35
N GLY A 200 20.17 -20.56 26.66
CA GLY A 200 19.78 -20.69 25.26
C GLY A 200 20.77 -21.48 24.41
N ARG A 201 20.59 -21.37 23.08
CA ARG A 201 21.25 -22.21 22.08
C ARG A 201 22.39 -21.51 21.34
N LEU A 202 22.78 -20.29 21.74
CA LEU A 202 23.97 -19.66 21.15
C LEU A 202 25.20 -20.13 21.93
N THR A 203 26.20 -20.64 21.22
CA THR A 203 27.46 -21.06 21.82
C THR A 203 28.43 -19.87 21.83
N LEU A 204 28.38 -19.07 22.89
CA LEU A 204 29.23 -17.87 23.00
C LEU A 204 30.70 -18.23 23.17
N VAL A 205 31.58 -17.56 22.43
CA VAL A 205 33.03 -17.66 22.67
C VAL A 205 33.38 -16.90 23.96
N ARG A 206 34.14 -17.55 24.84
CA ARG A 206 34.49 -17.01 26.17
C ARG A 206 35.26 -15.70 26.04
N ASN A 207 34.91 -14.71 26.87
CA ASN A 207 35.52 -13.37 26.92
C ASN A 207 35.43 -12.57 25.61
N ARG A 208 34.55 -12.96 24.68
CA ARG A 208 34.34 -12.29 23.40
C ARG A 208 32.98 -11.63 23.30
N THR A 209 32.36 -11.27 24.43
CA THR A 209 31.06 -10.59 24.50
C THR A 209 31.20 -9.29 25.27
N VAL A 210 30.73 -8.18 24.70
CA VAL A 210 30.76 -6.86 25.32
C VAL A 210 29.59 -6.00 24.85
N ALA A 211 29.11 -5.11 25.70
CA ALA A 211 28.29 -3.99 25.30
C ALA A 211 29.04 -2.68 25.61
N VAL A 212 29.01 -1.73 24.68
CA VAL A 212 29.70 -0.44 24.79
C VAL A 212 28.74 0.67 24.41
N SER A 213 28.56 1.66 25.28
CA SER A 213 27.91 2.91 24.90
C SER A 213 28.95 3.92 24.45
N LYS A 214 28.75 4.52 23.27
CA LYS A 214 29.59 5.59 22.76
C LYS A 214 28.80 6.48 21.81
N SER A 215 28.93 7.80 21.98
CA SER A 215 28.31 8.80 21.09
C SER A 215 26.78 8.63 20.93
N GLY A 216 26.07 8.30 22.01
CA GLY A 216 24.62 8.11 22.00
C GLY A 216 24.14 6.82 21.32
N ARG A 217 25.05 5.86 21.06
CA ARG A 217 24.74 4.55 20.51
C ARG A 217 25.26 3.44 21.40
N LEU A 218 24.51 2.36 21.43
CA LEU A 218 24.87 1.12 22.07
C LEU A 218 25.40 0.15 21.01
N TYR A 219 26.58 -0.41 21.27
CA TYR A 219 27.23 -1.43 20.46
C TYR A 219 27.26 -2.73 21.24
N LEU A 220 26.53 -3.74 20.77
CA LEU A 220 26.49 -5.09 21.32
C LEU A 220 27.35 -5.99 20.42
N ALA A 221 28.50 -6.42 20.94
CA ALA A 221 29.48 -7.19 20.21
C ALA A 221 29.65 -8.58 20.86
N PHE A 222 29.59 -9.64 20.05
CA PHE A 222 29.72 -11.02 20.53
C PHE A 222 30.24 -11.96 19.44
N GLU A 223 30.85 -13.07 19.83
CA GLU A 223 31.25 -14.16 18.92
C GLU A 223 30.50 -15.46 19.23
N LEU A 224 30.07 -16.14 18.18
CA LEU A 224 29.40 -17.45 18.23
C LEU A 224 30.29 -18.53 17.64
N SER A 225 30.40 -19.66 18.34
CA SER A 225 30.97 -20.90 17.83
C SER A 225 29.88 -21.76 17.18
N THR A 226 29.67 -21.61 15.88
CA THR A 226 28.68 -22.35 15.10
C THR A 226 29.10 -22.47 13.64
N ASP A 227 28.86 -23.63 13.02
CA ASP A 227 29.10 -23.82 11.59
C ASP A 227 28.16 -22.94 10.75
N ARG A 228 26.91 -22.81 11.20
CA ARG A 228 25.86 -22.05 10.49
C ARG A 228 24.93 -21.37 11.49
N PRO A 229 24.92 -20.02 11.55
CA PRO A 229 23.92 -19.31 12.33
C PRO A 229 22.51 -19.56 11.73
N GLN A 230 21.48 -19.42 12.57
CA GLN A 230 20.10 -19.68 12.16
C GLN A 230 19.64 -18.77 11.01
N PRO A 231 18.76 -19.24 10.11
CA PRO A 231 18.41 -18.54 8.87
C PRO A 231 17.55 -17.29 9.04
N TYR A 232 17.09 -16.97 10.26
CA TYR A 232 16.37 -15.72 10.54
C TYR A 232 17.04 -14.97 11.68
N LEU A 233 17.20 -13.66 11.46
CA LEU A 233 17.48 -12.69 12.51
C LEU A 233 16.16 -12.11 12.99
N ILE A 234 15.93 -12.19 14.30
CA ILE A 234 14.89 -11.43 14.99
C ILE A 234 15.57 -10.31 15.76
N TYR A 235 14.91 -9.18 15.95
CA TYR A 235 15.50 -8.06 16.67
C TYR A 235 14.42 -7.22 17.32
N SER A 236 14.74 -6.56 18.41
CA SER A 236 13.77 -5.79 19.18
C SER A 236 14.42 -4.68 19.99
N VAL A 237 13.62 -3.69 20.36
CA VAL A 237 14.02 -2.58 21.22
C VAL A 237 13.03 -2.41 22.37
N GLY A 238 13.56 -2.19 23.59
CA GLY A 238 12.76 -1.94 24.79
C GLY A 238 12.14 -0.53 24.81
N TYR A 239 11.18 -0.34 25.72
CA TYR A 239 10.65 1.00 26.03
C TYR A 239 11.74 1.90 26.61
N GLU A 240 11.69 3.18 26.27
CA GLU A 240 12.64 4.17 26.77
C GLU A 240 12.53 4.28 28.31
N GLY A 241 13.68 4.22 28.98
CA GLY A 241 13.77 4.18 30.44
C GLY A 241 13.47 2.80 31.07
N SER A 242 13.05 1.80 30.29
CA SER A 242 12.82 0.43 30.77
C SER A 242 14.08 -0.41 30.59
N LEU A 243 14.93 -0.42 31.60
CA LEU A 243 16.09 -1.30 31.66
C LEU A 243 15.71 -2.69 32.22
N PRO A 244 16.48 -3.74 31.89
CA PRO A 244 16.37 -5.02 32.56
C PRO A 244 16.56 -4.89 34.08
N SER A 245 15.88 -5.74 34.84
CA SER A 245 15.96 -5.79 36.30
C SER A 245 17.40 -6.00 36.77
N SER A 246 17.82 -5.30 37.82
CA SER A 246 19.18 -5.39 38.34
C SER A 246 19.46 -6.65 39.15
N SER A 247 18.43 -7.30 39.70
CA SER A 247 18.56 -8.47 40.55
C SER A 247 18.55 -9.79 39.78
N ASP A 248 17.68 -9.91 38.80
CA ASP A 248 17.40 -11.16 38.08
C ASP A 248 17.50 -11.02 36.55
N TYR A 249 17.84 -9.83 36.04
CA TYR A 249 17.98 -9.54 34.61
C TYR A 249 16.72 -9.83 33.78
N THR A 250 15.55 -9.87 34.42
CA THR A 250 14.29 -9.99 33.71
C THR A 250 14.07 -8.78 32.79
N ILE A 251 13.59 -9.04 31.58
CA ILE A 251 13.30 -8.01 30.58
C ILE A 251 11.80 -7.85 30.39
N GLN A 252 11.38 -6.60 30.22
CA GLN A 252 10.00 -6.26 29.89
C GLN A 252 9.72 -6.50 28.40
N MET A 253 8.44 -6.41 28.02
CA MET A 253 8.04 -6.49 26.62
C MET A 253 8.72 -5.38 25.80
N HIS A 254 9.17 -5.74 24.59
CA HIS A 254 9.74 -4.79 23.65
C HIS A 254 8.68 -3.80 23.15
N ARG A 255 9.08 -2.56 22.88
CA ARG A 255 8.21 -1.55 22.25
C ARG A 255 7.96 -1.88 20.78
N ASP A 256 9.00 -2.35 20.09
CA ASP A 256 8.89 -2.77 18.70
C ASP A 256 9.84 -3.94 18.42
N MET A 257 9.53 -4.70 17.36
CA MET A 257 10.31 -5.84 16.91
C MET A 257 10.26 -6.01 15.40
N GLY A 258 11.23 -6.77 14.88
CA GLY A 258 11.27 -7.21 13.50
C GLY A 258 11.87 -8.59 13.36
N SER A 259 11.71 -9.15 12.17
CA SER A 259 12.25 -10.44 11.77
C SER A 259 12.61 -10.40 10.29
N ARG A 260 13.76 -10.97 9.95
CA ARG A 260 14.28 -11.00 8.58
C ARG A 260 14.99 -12.33 8.32
N SER A 261 14.67 -12.96 7.19
CA SER A 261 15.49 -14.07 6.68
C SER A 261 16.87 -13.55 6.31
N PHE A 262 17.91 -14.21 6.80
CA PHE A 262 19.28 -13.75 6.66
C PHE A 262 20.17 -14.89 6.15
N LYS A 263 20.84 -14.66 5.03
CA LYS A 263 21.87 -15.57 4.50
C LYS A 263 23.22 -14.95 4.81
N PHE A 264 23.96 -15.56 5.72
CA PHE A 264 25.30 -15.11 6.05
C PHE A 264 26.24 -15.43 4.89
N ALA A 265 26.84 -14.40 4.29
CA ALA A 265 27.89 -14.59 3.30
C ALA A 265 29.10 -15.27 3.98
N SER A 266 29.55 -16.40 3.45
CA SER A 266 30.78 -17.05 3.93
C SER A 266 31.97 -16.39 3.23
N ALA A 267 32.92 -15.91 4.04
CA ALA A 267 34.23 -15.32 3.71
C ALA A 267 34.50 -14.97 2.22
N SER A 268 34.35 -13.70 1.88
CA SER A 268 35.26 -13.03 0.94
C SER A 268 35.32 -11.53 1.26
N PRO A 269 36.51 -10.94 1.50
CA PRO A 269 36.64 -9.53 1.78
C PRO A 269 36.63 -8.77 0.45
N SER A 270 35.50 -8.20 0.08
CA SER A 270 35.46 -7.13 -0.92
C SER A 270 35.01 -5.85 -0.22
N SER A 271 36.02 -5.09 0.21
CA SER A 271 35.90 -3.66 0.47
C SER A 271 35.43 -2.95 -0.79
N ALA A 272 34.51 -2.00 -0.59
CA ALA A 272 33.96 -1.05 -1.56
C ALA A 272 33.04 -1.62 -2.66
N GLY A 273 31.76 -1.28 -2.54
CA GLY A 273 30.79 -1.23 -3.65
C GLY A 273 30.36 -2.58 -4.20
N GLY A 274 29.28 -3.13 -3.64
CA GLY A 274 28.77 -4.42 -4.09
C GLY A 274 27.30 -4.64 -3.77
N GLU A 275 26.43 -3.84 -4.41
CA GLU A 275 25.16 -4.39 -4.88
C GLU A 275 25.47 -5.64 -5.73
N SER A 276 25.06 -6.81 -5.28
CA SER A 276 24.72 -7.96 -6.15
C SER A 276 24.22 -9.14 -5.31
N GLY A 277 23.11 -8.94 -4.63
CA GLY A 277 22.04 -9.93 -4.73
C GLY A 277 21.13 -9.40 -5.83
N GLU A 278 20.98 -10.13 -6.93
CA GLU A 278 19.98 -9.80 -7.95
C GLU A 278 18.58 -9.88 -7.30
N GLU A 279 18.09 -8.78 -6.73
CA GLU A 279 16.70 -8.61 -6.34
C GLU A 279 16.35 -7.14 -6.57
N GLY A 280 15.53 -6.86 -7.60
CA GLY A 280 14.98 -5.52 -7.84
C GLY A 280 14.31 -4.95 -6.58
N PHE A 281 13.96 -3.65 -6.57
CA PHE A 281 13.39 -2.99 -5.37
C PHE A 281 12.46 -3.93 -4.59
N PRO A 282 12.58 -4.02 -3.25
CA PRO A 282 11.89 -5.06 -2.49
C PRO A 282 10.40 -5.07 -2.83
N ALA A 283 9.83 -6.24 -3.12
CA ALA A 283 8.47 -6.41 -3.65
C ALA A 283 7.40 -5.58 -2.90
N LYS A 284 7.56 -5.40 -1.58
CA LYS A 284 6.69 -4.54 -0.75
C LYS A 284 6.75 -3.06 -1.17
N ARG A 285 7.94 -2.53 -1.45
CA ARG A 285 8.14 -1.16 -1.95
C ARG A 285 7.60 -0.99 -3.36
N TRP A 286 7.84 -1.95 -4.26
CA TRP A 286 7.22 -1.91 -5.59
C TRP A 286 5.70 -1.95 -5.51
N HIS A 287 5.12 -2.78 -4.65
CA HIS A 287 3.68 -2.82 -4.44
C HIS A 287 3.15 -1.45 -4.00
N GLY A 288 3.80 -0.83 -3.00
CA GLY A 288 3.44 0.51 -2.54
C GLY A 288 3.58 1.59 -3.62
N LEU A 289 4.71 1.62 -4.32
CA LEU A 289 5.01 2.62 -5.36
C LEU A 289 4.06 2.50 -6.56
N LEU A 290 3.88 1.29 -7.08
CA LEU A 290 2.97 1.02 -8.20
C LEU A 290 1.52 1.28 -7.79
N SER A 291 1.13 0.95 -6.54
CA SER A 291 -0.23 1.22 -6.05
C SER A 291 -0.49 2.71 -5.95
N MET A 292 0.45 3.46 -5.38
CA MET A 292 0.36 4.93 -5.27
C MET A 292 0.31 5.59 -6.65
N MET A 293 1.17 5.17 -7.59
CA MET A 293 1.19 5.74 -8.95
C MET A 293 -0.07 5.37 -9.75
N GLY A 294 -0.40 4.08 -9.81
CA GLY A 294 -1.54 3.58 -10.58
C GLY A 294 -2.87 3.99 -9.97
N TRP A 295 -3.18 3.47 -8.77
CA TRP A 295 -4.47 3.69 -8.10
C TRP A 295 -4.58 5.09 -7.46
N GLY A 296 -3.49 5.59 -6.90
CA GLY A 296 -3.49 6.80 -6.07
C GLY A 296 -3.28 8.13 -6.81
N VAL A 297 -2.68 8.12 -8.01
CA VAL A 297 -2.34 9.34 -8.78
C VAL A 297 -2.99 9.33 -10.17
N LEU A 298 -2.73 8.30 -10.98
CA LEU A 298 -3.21 8.26 -12.37
C LEU A 298 -4.74 8.21 -12.47
N LEU A 299 -5.43 7.40 -11.66
CA LEU A 299 -6.89 7.34 -11.72
C LEU A 299 -7.59 8.67 -11.35
N PRO A 300 -7.20 9.37 -10.26
CA PRO A 300 -7.68 10.73 -10.01
C PRO A 300 -7.42 11.69 -11.18
N MET A 301 -6.24 11.63 -11.82
CA MET A 301 -5.91 12.49 -12.97
C MET A 301 -6.79 12.16 -14.19
N GLY A 302 -7.03 10.88 -14.47
CA GLY A 302 -7.96 10.45 -15.52
C GLY A 302 -9.38 10.97 -15.31
N MET A 303 -9.83 11.05 -14.05
CA MET A 303 -11.11 11.66 -13.70
C MET A 303 -11.14 13.16 -14.01
N MET A 304 -10.06 13.89 -13.66
CA MET A 304 -9.93 15.33 -13.98
C MET A 304 -10.08 15.58 -15.49
N VAL A 305 -9.41 14.77 -16.32
CA VAL A 305 -9.50 14.85 -17.79
C VAL A 305 -10.94 14.70 -18.26
N ALA A 306 -11.66 13.68 -17.80
CA ALA A 306 -13.05 13.45 -18.21
C ALA A 306 -14.05 14.49 -17.67
N ARG A 307 -13.77 15.11 -16.53
CA ARG A 307 -14.67 16.06 -15.88
C ARG A 307 -14.52 17.48 -16.43
N TYR A 308 -13.28 17.95 -16.60
CA TYR A 308 -12.99 19.36 -16.88
C TYR A 308 -12.58 19.65 -18.32
N PHE A 309 -12.12 18.65 -19.07
CA PHE A 309 -11.64 18.86 -20.45
C PHE A 309 -12.69 18.50 -21.51
N ARG A 310 -13.97 18.29 -21.12
CA ARG A 310 -15.05 17.87 -22.05
C ARG A 310 -15.26 18.75 -23.28
N ARG A 311 -14.91 20.04 -23.23
CA ARG A 311 -15.03 20.94 -24.39
C ARG A 311 -14.04 20.60 -25.51
N GLN A 312 -13.00 19.81 -25.21
CA GLN A 312 -11.98 19.38 -26.17
C GLN A 312 -12.37 18.02 -26.78
N ASP A 313 -13.56 17.92 -27.38
CA ASP A 313 -13.99 16.70 -28.07
C ASP A 313 -13.21 16.55 -29.40
N PRO A 314 -12.69 15.35 -29.74
CA PRO A 314 -12.77 14.07 -29.03
C PRO A 314 -11.60 13.79 -28.06
N TYR A 315 -10.64 14.72 -27.95
CA TYR A 315 -9.38 14.52 -27.20
C TYR A 315 -9.57 14.17 -25.73
N TRP A 316 -10.56 14.74 -25.04
CA TRP A 316 -10.83 14.41 -23.63
C TRP A 316 -11.15 12.92 -23.43
N PHE A 317 -11.83 12.30 -24.40
CA PHE A 317 -12.25 10.91 -24.32
C PHE A 317 -11.05 9.98 -24.46
N TYR A 318 -10.18 10.25 -25.44
CA TYR A 318 -8.93 9.51 -25.61
C TYR A 318 -7.96 9.72 -24.45
N GLY A 319 -7.83 10.95 -23.96
CA GLY A 319 -7.00 11.26 -22.79
C GLY A 319 -7.49 10.54 -21.54
N HIS A 320 -8.81 10.53 -21.30
CA HIS A 320 -9.40 9.77 -20.19
C HIS A 320 -9.09 8.28 -20.30
N ILE A 321 -9.34 7.66 -21.46
CA ILE A 321 -9.08 6.23 -21.66
C ILE A 321 -7.59 5.91 -21.51
N ALA A 322 -6.70 6.74 -22.07
CA ALA A 322 -5.26 6.52 -21.99
C ALA A 322 -4.75 6.57 -20.54
N VAL A 323 -5.12 7.62 -19.78
CA VAL A 323 -4.67 7.79 -18.39
C VAL A 323 -5.29 6.73 -17.48
N GLN A 324 -6.60 6.44 -17.63
CA GLN A 324 -7.27 5.39 -16.84
C GLN A 324 -6.73 4.00 -17.17
N GLY A 325 -6.51 3.71 -18.45
CA GLY A 325 -5.95 2.44 -18.91
C GLY A 325 -4.55 2.21 -18.36
N LEU A 326 -3.68 3.22 -18.44
CA LEU A 326 -2.33 3.15 -17.87
C LEU A 326 -2.36 2.97 -16.35
N GLY A 327 -3.18 3.76 -15.64
CA GLY A 327 -3.36 3.65 -14.20
C GLY A 327 -3.86 2.27 -13.77
N PHE A 328 -4.82 1.70 -14.51
CA PHE A 328 -5.34 0.36 -14.27
C PHE A 328 -4.28 -0.73 -14.51
N LEU A 329 -3.52 -0.67 -15.61
CA LEU A 329 -2.47 -1.65 -15.90
C LEU A 329 -1.37 -1.66 -14.84
N ILE A 330 -0.87 -0.48 -14.45
CA ILE A 330 0.09 -0.33 -13.35
C ILE A 330 -0.53 -0.85 -12.04
N GLY A 331 -1.81 -0.55 -11.81
CA GLY A 331 -2.56 -1.00 -10.65
C GLY A 331 -2.70 -2.52 -10.55
N ILE A 332 -2.93 -3.21 -11.68
CA ILE A 332 -2.94 -4.68 -11.75
C ILE A 332 -1.58 -5.25 -11.38
N ALA A 333 -0.48 -4.71 -11.92
CA ALA A 333 0.86 -5.14 -11.56
C ALA A 333 1.11 -4.99 -10.04
N ALA A 334 0.65 -3.88 -9.46
CA ALA A 334 0.72 -3.65 -8.02
C ALA A 334 -0.08 -4.69 -7.22
N VAL A 335 -1.31 -5.01 -7.63
CA VAL A 335 -2.16 -6.01 -6.96
C VAL A 335 -1.55 -7.42 -7.04
N VAL A 336 -1.06 -7.82 -8.22
CA VAL A 336 -0.37 -9.12 -8.40
C VAL A 336 0.80 -9.24 -7.44
N LEU A 337 1.58 -8.17 -7.29
CA LEU A 337 2.68 -8.14 -6.33
C LEU A 337 2.17 -8.21 -4.89
N GLY A 338 1.10 -7.49 -4.56
CA GLY A 338 0.48 -7.49 -3.23
C GLY A 338 0.00 -8.88 -2.78
N PHE A 339 -0.55 -9.69 -3.68
CA PHE A 339 -0.93 -11.08 -3.38
C PHE A 339 0.25 -11.99 -3.05
N ARG A 340 1.45 -11.67 -3.56
CA ARG A 340 2.68 -12.41 -3.27
C ARG A 340 3.34 -12.01 -1.95
N LEU A 341 2.81 -11.01 -1.25
CA LEU A 341 3.37 -10.52 0.01
C LEU A 341 2.76 -11.25 1.22
N ASN A 342 3.63 -11.80 2.07
CA ASN A 342 3.24 -12.30 3.39
C ASN A 342 3.01 -11.13 4.34
N GLY A 343 1.82 -11.11 4.94
CA GLY A 343 1.34 -10.02 5.81
C GLY A 343 1.06 -10.46 7.25
N ASP A 344 1.51 -11.65 7.64
CA ASP A 344 1.19 -12.23 8.95
C ASP A 344 1.76 -11.36 10.08
N GLY A 345 0.93 -11.11 11.09
CA GLY A 345 1.29 -10.28 12.24
C GLY A 345 1.20 -8.76 12.00
N LEU A 346 0.86 -8.29 10.79
CA LEU A 346 0.65 -6.85 10.53
C LEU A 346 -0.77 -6.43 10.92
N LYS A 347 -0.89 -5.38 11.74
CA LYS A 347 -2.19 -4.79 12.10
C LYS A 347 -2.86 -4.20 10.85
N ASN A 348 -4.18 -4.34 10.73
CA ASN A 348 -5.00 -3.81 9.63
C ASN A 348 -4.73 -4.36 8.22
N ILE A 349 -3.86 -5.36 8.05
CA ILE A 349 -3.57 -5.95 6.73
C ILE A 349 -4.80 -6.57 6.06
N VAL A 350 -5.69 -7.18 6.85
CA VAL A 350 -6.94 -7.77 6.36
C VAL A 350 -7.86 -6.69 5.78
N VAL A 351 -7.98 -5.55 6.48
CA VAL A 351 -8.79 -4.42 6.03
C VAL A 351 -8.25 -3.86 4.71
N HIS A 352 -6.93 -3.66 4.61
CA HIS A 352 -6.29 -3.19 3.39
C HIS A 352 -6.53 -4.14 2.19
N LYS A 353 -6.45 -5.46 2.42
CA LYS A 353 -6.75 -6.47 1.39
C LYS A 353 -8.21 -6.43 0.94
N VAL A 354 -9.16 -6.36 1.87
CA VAL A 354 -10.61 -6.31 1.55
C VAL A 354 -10.96 -5.04 0.78
N ILE A 355 -10.46 -3.88 1.20
CA ILE A 355 -10.66 -2.62 0.48
C ILE A 355 -10.00 -2.72 -0.92
N GLY A 356 -8.77 -3.24 -1.01
CA GLY A 356 -8.05 -3.44 -2.27
C GLY A 356 -8.81 -4.31 -3.27
N ILE A 357 -9.37 -5.44 -2.84
CA ILE A 357 -10.19 -6.33 -3.68
C ILE A 357 -11.49 -5.64 -4.11
N SER A 358 -12.09 -4.84 -3.23
CA SER A 358 -13.29 -4.06 -3.55
C SER A 358 -13.01 -3.01 -4.63
N ILE A 359 -11.89 -2.28 -4.53
CA ILE A 359 -11.41 -1.32 -5.54
C ILE A 359 -11.20 -2.02 -6.88
N LEU A 360 -10.47 -3.15 -6.87
CA LEU A 360 -10.22 -3.92 -8.09
C LEU A 360 -11.52 -4.34 -8.77
N SER A 361 -12.49 -4.83 -8.00
CA SER A 361 -13.80 -5.26 -8.52
C SER A 361 -14.56 -4.10 -9.17
N MET A 362 -14.62 -2.95 -8.50
CA MET A 362 -15.23 -1.74 -9.07
C MET A 362 -14.51 -1.28 -10.34
N ALA A 363 -13.17 -1.29 -10.35
CA ALA A 363 -12.36 -0.87 -11.48
C ALA A 363 -12.51 -1.80 -12.70
N CYS A 364 -12.55 -3.13 -12.51
CA CYS A 364 -12.87 -4.07 -13.57
C CYS A 364 -14.26 -3.77 -14.17
N THR A 365 -15.23 -3.45 -13.33
CA THR A 365 -16.56 -3.07 -13.80
C THR A 365 -16.51 -1.77 -14.62
N GLN A 366 -15.69 -0.78 -14.23
CA GLN A 366 -15.45 0.44 -15.02
C GLN A 366 -14.81 0.16 -16.39
N VAL A 367 -13.84 -0.75 -16.46
CA VAL A 367 -13.19 -1.13 -17.73
C VAL A 367 -14.20 -1.82 -18.66
N THR A 368 -14.99 -2.75 -18.14
CA THR A 368 -16.06 -3.41 -18.93
C THR A 368 -17.17 -2.45 -19.37
N ALA A 369 -17.37 -1.35 -18.65
CA ALA A 369 -18.35 -0.32 -19.03
C ALA A 369 -18.02 0.32 -20.40
N VAL A 370 -16.76 0.29 -20.84
CA VAL A 370 -16.37 0.75 -22.19
C VAL A 370 -16.98 -0.12 -23.28
N LEU A 371 -16.98 -1.45 -23.08
CA LEU A 371 -17.57 -2.40 -24.02
C LEU A 371 -19.09 -2.28 -24.07
N ALA A 372 -19.72 -2.01 -22.92
CA ALA A 372 -21.16 -1.82 -22.78
C ALA A 372 -21.63 -0.38 -23.06
N ARG A 373 -20.80 0.47 -23.68
CA ARG A 373 -21.05 1.90 -23.86
C ARG A 373 -22.22 2.13 -24.86
N PRO A 374 -23.40 2.60 -24.40
CA PRO A 374 -24.56 2.77 -25.28
C PRO A 374 -24.43 4.00 -26.19
N ASP A 375 -25.19 4.01 -27.28
CA ASP A 375 -25.31 5.17 -28.17
C ASP A 375 -25.81 6.42 -27.41
N LYS A 376 -25.40 7.61 -27.86
CA LYS A 376 -25.72 8.89 -27.21
C LYS A 376 -27.23 9.16 -27.16
N THR A 377 -28.01 8.60 -28.08
CA THR A 377 -29.48 8.81 -28.16
C THR A 377 -30.28 7.83 -27.29
N SER A 378 -29.66 6.78 -26.75
CA SER A 378 -30.35 5.74 -25.98
C SER A 378 -30.71 6.19 -24.57
N LYS A 379 -31.89 5.80 -24.08
CA LYS A 379 -32.28 5.99 -22.66
C LYS A 379 -31.34 5.26 -21.69
N VAL A 380 -30.76 4.14 -22.12
CA VAL A 380 -29.78 3.35 -21.34
C VAL A 380 -28.51 4.16 -21.07
N ARG A 381 -28.16 5.12 -21.95
CA ARG A 381 -27.03 6.03 -21.77
C ARG A 381 -27.08 6.78 -20.44
N ARG A 382 -28.29 7.15 -19.98
CA ARG A 382 -28.46 7.87 -18.71
C ARG A 382 -28.08 6.99 -17.51
N PHE A 383 -28.54 5.74 -17.50
CA PHE A 383 -28.17 4.78 -16.46
C PHE A 383 -26.68 4.47 -16.49
N TRP A 384 -26.13 4.20 -17.69
CA TRP A 384 -24.70 3.98 -17.88
C TRP A 384 -23.85 5.15 -17.35
N ASN A 385 -24.23 6.40 -17.67
CA ASN A 385 -23.54 7.60 -17.17
C ASN A 385 -23.62 7.68 -15.64
N TRP A 386 -24.79 7.45 -15.03
CA TRP A 386 -24.95 7.49 -13.57
C TRP A 386 -24.05 6.44 -12.89
N TYR A 387 -24.12 5.20 -13.37
CA TYR A 387 -23.32 4.10 -12.84
C TYR A 387 -21.82 4.36 -12.99
N HIS A 388 -21.37 4.71 -14.21
CA HIS A 388 -19.96 4.94 -14.52
C HIS A 388 -19.37 6.08 -13.68
N HIS A 389 -20.08 7.20 -13.57
CA HIS A 389 -19.59 8.33 -12.79
C HIS A 389 -19.54 8.04 -11.29
N ASN A 390 -20.61 7.47 -10.70
CA ASN A 390 -20.68 7.31 -9.24
C ASN A 390 -19.77 6.19 -8.75
N ILE A 391 -19.79 5.02 -9.40
CA ILE A 391 -18.92 3.91 -9.00
C ILE A 391 -17.45 4.26 -9.27
N GLY A 392 -17.14 4.97 -10.36
CA GLY A 392 -15.78 5.47 -10.62
C GLY A 392 -15.27 6.41 -9.53
N ARG A 393 -16.11 7.35 -9.05
CA ARG A 393 -15.75 8.26 -7.95
C ARG A 393 -15.53 7.52 -6.63
N VAL A 394 -16.42 6.61 -6.28
CA VAL A 394 -16.28 5.79 -5.05
C VAL A 394 -15.00 4.96 -5.10
N ALA A 395 -14.68 4.35 -6.25
CA ALA A 395 -13.44 3.59 -6.43
C ALA A 395 -12.19 4.45 -6.24
N ILE A 396 -12.17 5.68 -6.76
CA ILE A 396 -11.06 6.62 -6.58
C ILE A 396 -10.90 7.03 -5.11
N LEU A 397 -11.99 7.37 -4.41
CA LEU A 397 -11.92 7.76 -2.99
C LEU A 397 -11.42 6.60 -2.12
N LEU A 398 -11.93 5.38 -2.36
CA LEU A 398 -11.47 4.19 -1.67
C LEU A 398 -10.01 3.87 -2.00
N ALA A 399 -9.57 4.05 -3.24
CA ALA A 399 -8.18 3.89 -3.64
C ALA A 399 -7.24 4.83 -2.87
N MET A 400 -7.56 6.12 -2.80
CA MET A 400 -6.75 7.08 -2.04
C MET A 400 -6.68 6.72 -0.55
N ALA A 401 -7.80 6.38 0.08
CA ALA A 401 -7.84 5.95 1.47
C ALA A 401 -7.02 4.66 1.70
N ASN A 402 -7.11 3.71 0.76
CA ASN A 402 -6.38 2.45 0.86
C ASN A 402 -4.86 2.61 0.65
N VAL A 403 -4.42 3.61 -0.12
CA VAL A 403 -3.00 3.97 -0.23
C VAL A 403 -2.47 4.48 1.11
N PHE A 404 -3.17 5.40 1.79
CA PHE A 404 -2.77 5.84 3.14
C PHE A 404 -2.75 4.68 4.14
N LEU A 405 -3.75 3.81 4.10
CA LEU A 405 -3.78 2.60 4.93
C LEU A 405 -2.58 1.69 4.66
N GLY A 406 -2.23 1.47 3.39
CA GLY A 406 -1.06 0.67 2.99
C GLY A 406 0.26 1.28 3.48
N LEU A 407 0.43 2.61 3.36
CA LEU A 407 1.60 3.33 3.88
C LEU A 407 1.70 3.22 5.41
N THR A 408 0.57 3.29 6.11
CA THR A 408 0.53 3.13 7.58
C THR A 408 0.90 1.71 8.00
N ILE A 409 0.41 0.68 7.29
CA ILE A 409 0.75 -0.72 7.54
C ILE A 409 2.25 -0.97 7.29
N ALA A 410 2.82 -0.33 6.28
CA ALA A 410 4.24 -0.41 5.97
C ALA A 410 5.13 0.32 7.00
N LYS A 411 4.54 1.02 7.99
CA LYS A 411 5.25 1.90 8.94
C LYS A 411 6.13 2.94 8.25
N GLU A 412 5.75 3.39 7.05
CA GLU A 412 6.50 4.42 6.31
C GLU A 412 6.14 5.81 6.86
N VAL A 413 6.96 6.36 7.77
CA VAL A 413 6.57 7.56 8.57
C VAL A 413 7.21 8.89 8.16
N SER A 414 7.98 9.00 7.08
CA SER A 414 8.62 10.28 6.73
C SER A 414 8.26 10.82 5.36
N ALA A 415 8.89 10.37 4.28
CA ALA A 415 8.76 11.06 2.99
C ALA A 415 7.49 10.68 2.19
N TYR A 416 7.13 9.40 2.13
CA TYR A 416 6.06 8.92 1.22
C TYR A 416 4.65 9.32 1.67
N ILE A 417 4.37 9.26 2.98
CA ILE A 417 3.06 9.65 3.49
C ILE A 417 2.83 11.16 3.36
N VAL A 418 3.89 11.96 3.58
CA VAL A 418 3.86 13.42 3.41
C VAL A 418 3.72 13.77 1.94
N SER A 419 4.51 13.18 1.05
CA SER A 419 4.46 13.49 -0.38
C SER A 419 3.10 13.12 -0.99
N TYR A 420 2.54 11.96 -0.63
CA TYR A 420 1.21 11.57 -1.08
C TYR A 420 0.12 12.47 -0.46
N GLY A 421 0.26 12.85 0.81
CA GLY A 421 -0.62 13.83 1.46
C GLY A 421 -0.65 15.18 0.74
N VAL A 422 0.52 15.71 0.37
CA VAL A 422 0.64 16.95 -0.42
C VAL A 422 -0.03 16.79 -1.78
N PHE A 423 0.19 15.67 -2.48
CA PHE A 423 -0.48 15.41 -3.76
C PHE A 423 -2.01 15.43 -3.60
N VAL A 424 -2.57 14.73 -2.60
CA VAL A 424 -4.02 14.70 -2.37
C VAL A 424 -4.56 16.10 -2.04
N ALA A 425 -3.86 16.88 -1.21
CA ALA A 425 -4.26 18.25 -0.90
C ALA A 425 -4.29 19.14 -2.15
N VAL A 426 -3.23 19.07 -2.97
CA VAL A 426 -3.15 19.80 -4.25
C VAL A 426 -4.26 19.37 -5.21
N TRP A 427 -4.54 18.07 -5.29
CA TRP A 427 -5.61 17.54 -6.12
C TRP A 427 -6.99 18.05 -5.67
N ILE A 428 -7.27 18.07 -4.36
CA ILE A 428 -8.52 18.63 -3.80
C ILE A 428 -8.64 20.12 -4.14
N MET A 429 -7.57 20.90 -3.97
CA MET A 429 -7.56 22.32 -4.32
C MET A 429 -7.82 22.53 -5.82
N ALA A 430 -7.21 21.71 -6.69
CA ALA A 430 -7.44 21.77 -8.13
C ALA A 430 -8.90 21.46 -8.49
N VAL A 431 -9.49 20.42 -7.89
CA VAL A 431 -10.92 20.08 -8.07
C VAL A 431 -11.80 21.25 -7.64
N ALA A 432 -11.54 21.84 -6.47
CA ALA A 432 -12.31 22.98 -5.96
C ALA A 432 -12.21 24.19 -6.91
N ALA A 433 -11.00 24.52 -7.38
CA ALA A 433 -10.78 25.62 -8.32
C ALA A 433 -11.50 25.39 -9.66
N PHE A 434 -11.45 24.17 -10.22
CA PHE A 434 -12.13 23.86 -11.47
C PHE A 434 -13.65 23.81 -11.34
N GLU A 435 -14.20 23.31 -10.23
CA GLU A 435 -15.65 23.37 -9.98
C GLU A 435 -16.11 24.82 -9.75
N PHE A 436 -15.33 25.65 -9.04
CA PHE A 436 -15.62 27.08 -8.89
C PHE A 436 -15.68 27.77 -10.24
N LYS A 437 -14.64 27.60 -11.08
CA LYS A 437 -14.63 28.16 -12.43
C LYS A 437 -15.82 27.72 -13.27
N ARG A 438 -16.17 26.43 -13.22
CA ARG A 438 -17.29 25.88 -13.97
C ARG A 438 -18.62 26.50 -13.55
N TYR A 439 -18.82 26.71 -12.25
CA TYR A 439 -20.05 27.30 -11.71
C TYR A 439 -20.31 28.70 -12.31
N TYR A 440 -19.29 29.55 -12.39
CA TYR A 440 -19.43 30.89 -12.98
C TYR A 440 -19.53 30.88 -14.50
N GLU A 441 -18.87 29.96 -15.20
CA GLU A 441 -19.02 29.83 -16.66
C GLU A 441 -20.41 29.28 -17.09
N ASP A 442 -21.18 28.68 -16.18
CA ASP A 442 -22.55 28.24 -16.45
C ASP A 442 -23.58 29.38 -16.16
N ASP A 443 -23.16 30.48 -15.52
CA ASP A 443 -23.99 31.67 -15.21
C ASP A 443 -23.91 32.78 -16.30
N ASP A 444 -22.83 32.79 -17.11
CA ASP A 444 -22.64 33.64 -18.30
C ASP A 444 -23.21 32.98 -19.58
#